data_AF-A0A7C7AQQ0-F1
#
_entry.id   AF-A0A7C7AQQ0-F1
#
_cell.length_a   1.000
_cell.length_b   1.000
_cell.length_c   1.000
_cell.angle_alpha   90.00
_cell.angle_beta   90.00
_cell.angle_gamma   90.00
#
_symmetry.space_group_name_H-M   'P 1'
#
loop_
_entity.id
_entity.type
_entity.pdbx_description
1 polymer ?
#
loop_
_entity_poly.entity_id
_entity_poly.type
_entity_poly.pdbx_seq_one_letter_code
_entity_poly.pdbx_strand_id
1 'polypeptide(L)'
;MLTIDWKERLVNDTKDYLANKLPNKDYDFDIIFNAYPERVSGKIPSEVINFVSGKIVTLLGRKHAKYIPFYLHLWDKKGEYGRSAFIVIISRLFRKQPETYLEVLEHAMNNANPTELSSLLERVVLPVMRKDIPKYLPQVLTWNEHEDPEIRKASVNLIIKLIRRRPDAIPEIIDHFTALWLRPLGEDQANHIALFKAIRKIDPEAYSKVWSDFGHQRDPEIVEILTGTLQHWEPEIEEFVEIWTKSGNARVKKAGLSAMRTLQKKKKKKAKSK
;
A
#
# COMPACT_ATOMS: atom_id res chain seq x y z
N MET A 1 -30.85 14.41 -34.05
CA MET A 1 -30.02 14.47 -32.83
C MET A 1 -28.58 14.19 -33.25
N LEU A 2 -27.72 15.21 -33.27
CA LEU A 2 -26.29 15.00 -33.42
C LEU A 2 -25.80 14.37 -32.11
N THR A 3 -25.55 13.06 -32.12
CA THR A 3 -24.77 12.36 -31.10
C THR A 3 -23.33 12.88 -31.21
N ILE A 4 -23.09 14.09 -30.69
CA ILE A 4 -21.73 14.61 -30.53
C ILE A 4 -21.02 13.61 -29.63
N ASP A 5 -19.97 12.97 -30.15
CA ASP A 5 -19.11 12.11 -29.36
C ASP A 5 -18.51 12.98 -28.24
N TRP A 6 -19.03 12.80 -27.03
CA TRP A 6 -18.58 13.55 -25.86
C TRP A 6 -17.07 13.37 -25.65
N LYS A 7 -16.48 12.26 -26.10
CA LYS A 7 -15.02 12.05 -26.03
C LYS A 7 -14.27 13.04 -26.92
N GLU A 8 -14.74 13.28 -28.13
CA GLU A 8 -14.12 14.23 -29.04
C GLU A 8 -14.20 15.66 -28.49
N ARG A 9 -15.38 16.04 -27.99
CA ARG A 9 -15.58 17.34 -27.36
C ARG A 9 -14.67 17.55 -26.15
N LEU A 10 -14.64 16.58 -25.22
CA LEU A 10 -13.76 16.64 -24.05
C LEU A 10 -12.27 16.69 -24.44
N VAL A 11 -11.86 16.04 -25.54
CA VAL A 11 -10.49 16.16 -26.05
C VAL A 11 -10.19 17.59 -26.50
N ASN A 12 -11.11 18.24 -27.21
CA ASN A 12 -10.93 19.61 -27.66
C ASN A 12 -10.93 20.60 -26.49
N ASP A 13 -11.84 20.43 -25.53
CA ASP A 13 -11.88 21.25 -24.31
C ASP A 13 -10.62 21.05 -23.45
N THR A 14 -10.09 19.83 -23.39
CA THR A 14 -8.80 19.56 -22.73
C THR A 14 -7.65 20.27 -23.46
N LYS A 15 -7.61 20.25 -24.80
CA LYS A 15 -6.57 20.96 -25.56
C LYS A 15 -6.61 22.46 -25.32
N ASP A 16 -7.82 23.05 -25.36
CA ASP A 16 -8.02 24.47 -25.09
C ASP A 16 -7.55 24.84 -23.67
N TYR A 17 -7.98 24.07 -22.67
CA TYR A 17 -7.56 24.24 -21.28
C TYR A 17 -6.03 24.20 -21.14
N LEU A 18 -5.36 23.21 -21.74
CA LEU A 18 -3.90 23.09 -21.66
C LEU A 18 -3.14 24.20 -22.39
N ALA A 19 -3.73 24.80 -23.43
CA ALA A 19 -3.12 25.87 -24.21
C ALA A 19 -3.32 27.25 -23.56
N ASN A 20 -4.52 27.51 -23.02
CA ASN A 20 -4.96 28.85 -22.67
C ASN A 20 -5.15 29.08 -21.16
N LYS A 21 -5.37 28.01 -20.38
CA LYS A 21 -5.72 28.10 -18.95
C LYS A 21 -4.56 27.66 -18.06
N LEU A 22 -4.09 26.43 -18.27
CA LEU A 22 -3.03 25.83 -17.47
C LEU A 22 -1.73 26.66 -17.41
N PRO A 23 -1.20 27.21 -18.53
CA PRO A 23 0.03 28.02 -18.50
C PRO A 23 -0.13 29.33 -17.73
N ASN A 24 -1.36 29.86 -17.67
CA ASN A 24 -1.73 31.08 -16.95
C ASN A 24 -2.04 30.82 -15.47
N LYS A 25 -1.76 29.61 -14.97
CA LYS A 25 -2.06 29.17 -13.60
C LYS A 25 -3.55 29.17 -13.25
N ASP A 26 -4.42 29.15 -14.26
CA ASP A 26 -5.85 28.92 -14.09
C ASP A 26 -6.10 27.41 -13.97
N TYR A 27 -6.03 26.93 -12.72
CA TYR A 27 -6.15 25.50 -12.38
C TYR A 27 -7.59 25.00 -12.27
N ASP A 28 -8.56 25.77 -12.77
CA ASP A 28 -9.95 25.37 -12.82
C ASP A 28 -10.23 24.34 -13.93
N PHE A 29 -9.75 23.11 -13.74
CA PHE A 29 -9.94 22.04 -14.74
C PHE A 29 -11.39 21.57 -14.87
N ASP A 30 -12.29 21.99 -13.97
CA ASP A 30 -13.71 21.67 -14.02
C ASP A 30 -14.39 22.20 -15.27
N ILE A 31 -13.84 23.28 -15.83
CA ILE A 31 -14.30 23.89 -17.07
C ILE A 31 -14.33 22.89 -18.24
N ILE A 32 -13.44 21.88 -18.23
CA ILE A 32 -13.40 20.83 -19.25
C ILE A 32 -14.69 20.01 -19.24
N PHE A 33 -15.35 19.87 -18.09
CA PHE A 33 -16.55 19.04 -17.94
C PHE A 33 -17.87 19.80 -18.14
N ASN A 34 -17.84 21.12 -18.33
CA ASN A 34 -19.04 21.94 -18.56
C ASN A 34 -19.85 21.44 -19.77
N ALA A 35 -19.14 20.95 -20.78
CA ALA A 35 -19.68 20.36 -21.99
C ALA A 35 -20.35 18.99 -21.81
N TYR A 36 -20.03 18.27 -20.74
CA TYR A 36 -20.53 16.92 -20.51
C TYR A 36 -21.90 17.00 -19.84
N PRO A 37 -22.97 16.45 -20.42
CA PRO A 37 -24.33 16.64 -19.90
C PRO A 37 -24.70 15.64 -18.79
N GLU A 38 -24.09 14.46 -18.76
CA GLU A 38 -24.48 13.39 -17.84
C GLU A 38 -23.84 13.57 -16.46
N ARG A 39 -24.65 13.38 -15.41
CA ARG A 39 -24.22 13.44 -14.01
C ARG A 39 -24.78 12.23 -13.29
N VAL A 40 -23.95 11.55 -12.51
CA VAL A 40 -24.40 10.47 -11.61
C VAL A 40 -24.45 11.04 -10.22
N SER A 41 -25.64 11.13 -9.63
CA SER A 41 -25.89 11.76 -8.33
C SER A 41 -25.32 13.19 -8.24
N GLY A 42 -25.45 13.97 -9.32
CA GLY A 42 -24.95 15.36 -9.40
C GLY A 42 -23.43 15.49 -9.61
N LYS A 43 -22.67 14.39 -9.69
CA LYS A 43 -21.21 14.38 -9.88
C LYS A 43 -20.81 13.95 -11.30
N ILE A 44 -19.61 14.34 -11.72
CA ILE A 44 -18.98 13.81 -12.95
C ILE A 44 -18.68 12.32 -12.76
N PRO A 45 -19.06 11.44 -13.69
CA PRO A 45 -18.72 10.02 -13.62
C PRO A 45 -17.21 9.79 -13.57
N SER A 46 -16.79 8.77 -12.80
CA SER A 46 -15.37 8.43 -12.65
C SER A 46 -14.69 8.05 -13.98
N GLU A 47 -15.42 7.43 -14.91
CA GLU A 47 -14.93 7.11 -16.25
C GLU A 47 -14.50 8.37 -17.01
N VAL A 48 -15.29 9.43 -16.91
CA VAL A 48 -15.04 10.71 -17.59
C VAL A 48 -13.83 11.40 -16.98
N ILE A 49 -13.72 11.41 -15.65
CA ILE A 49 -12.53 11.92 -14.94
C ILE A 49 -11.28 11.15 -15.39
N ASN A 50 -11.36 9.81 -15.42
CA ASN A 50 -10.25 8.96 -15.88
C ASN A 50 -9.86 9.25 -17.33
N PHE A 51 -10.84 9.46 -18.21
CA PHE A 51 -10.62 9.79 -19.62
C PHE A 51 -9.90 11.13 -19.77
N VAL A 52 -10.43 12.21 -19.19
CA VAL A 52 -9.86 13.57 -19.26
C VAL A 52 -8.48 13.60 -18.63
N SER A 53 -8.32 13.05 -17.43
CA SER A 53 -7.02 12.95 -16.74
C SER A 53 -5.99 12.21 -17.59
N GLY A 54 -6.43 11.16 -18.28
CA GLY A 54 -5.58 10.44 -19.21
C GLY A 54 -5.17 11.26 -20.44
N LYS A 55 -6.08 12.07 -20.99
CA LYS A 55 -5.80 12.98 -22.11
C LYS A 55 -4.88 14.11 -21.70
N ILE A 56 -5.02 14.66 -20.49
CA ILE A 56 -4.10 15.66 -19.93
C ILE A 56 -2.66 15.15 -19.99
N VAL A 57 -2.40 13.95 -19.45
CA VAL A 57 -1.05 13.36 -19.46
C VAL A 57 -0.51 13.19 -20.89
N THR A 58 -1.34 12.71 -21.82
CA THR A 58 -0.92 12.50 -23.21
C THR A 58 -0.60 13.82 -23.91
N LEU A 59 -1.44 14.84 -23.76
CA LEU A 59 -1.30 16.13 -24.43
C LEU A 59 -0.19 16.99 -23.85
N LEU A 60 0.09 16.89 -22.53
CA LEU A 60 1.22 17.56 -21.91
C LEU A 60 2.57 17.06 -22.44
N GLY A 61 2.66 15.79 -22.86
CA GLY A 61 3.87 15.20 -23.41
C GLY A 61 5.07 15.44 -22.48
N ARG A 62 6.21 15.89 -23.02
CA ARG A 62 7.44 16.16 -22.24
C ARG A 62 7.34 17.34 -21.27
N LYS A 63 6.27 18.16 -21.34
CA LYS A 63 6.10 19.34 -20.48
C LYS A 63 5.47 19.01 -19.12
N HIS A 64 5.09 17.75 -18.87
CA HIS A 64 4.36 17.35 -17.65
C HIS A 64 5.04 17.80 -16.34
N ALA A 65 6.36 17.75 -16.25
CA ALA A 65 7.09 18.13 -15.03
C ALA A 65 6.94 19.62 -14.67
N LYS A 66 6.70 20.50 -15.66
CA LYS A 66 6.49 21.94 -15.43
C LYS A 66 5.19 22.26 -14.69
N TYR A 67 4.26 21.30 -14.65
CA TYR A 67 2.93 21.48 -14.10
C TYR A 67 2.71 20.72 -12.78
N ILE A 68 3.80 20.45 -12.03
CA ILE A 68 3.70 19.95 -10.65
C ILE A 68 2.74 20.79 -9.79
N PRO A 69 2.78 22.15 -9.81
CA PRO A 69 1.86 22.95 -9.01
C PRO A 69 0.38 22.69 -9.33
N PHE A 70 0.06 22.35 -10.58
CA PHE A 70 -1.30 21.97 -10.97
C PHE A 70 -1.70 20.63 -10.35
N TYR A 71 -0.81 19.64 -10.33
CA TYR A 71 -1.10 18.34 -9.71
C TYR A 71 -1.34 18.48 -8.21
N LEU A 72 -0.52 19.27 -7.51
CA LEU A 72 -0.74 19.58 -6.09
C LEU A 72 -2.07 20.31 -5.88
N HIS A 73 -2.41 21.27 -6.75
CA HIS A 73 -3.71 21.94 -6.70
C HIS A 73 -4.89 20.97 -6.85
N LEU A 74 -4.79 19.97 -7.74
CA LEU A 74 -5.82 18.93 -7.87
C LEU A 74 -6.03 18.17 -6.55
N TRP A 75 -4.95 17.85 -5.85
CA TRP A 75 -4.99 17.14 -4.58
C TRP A 75 -5.58 17.99 -3.45
N ASP A 76 -5.06 19.21 -3.31
CA ASP A 76 -5.30 20.06 -2.14
C ASP A 76 -6.59 20.87 -2.24
N LYS A 77 -7.05 21.21 -3.44
CA LYS A 77 -8.12 22.22 -3.64
C LYS A 77 -9.36 21.72 -4.37
N LYS A 78 -9.27 20.60 -5.11
CA LYS A 78 -10.36 20.12 -5.98
C LYS A 78 -11.15 18.93 -5.40
N GLY A 79 -11.03 18.66 -4.11
CA GLY A 79 -11.82 17.65 -3.41
C GLY A 79 -11.69 16.23 -4.00
N GLU A 80 -12.74 15.42 -3.84
CA GLU A 80 -12.73 13.99 -4.19
C GLU A 80 -12.44 13.72 -5.68
N TYR A 81 -13.02 14.51 -6.58
CA TYR A 81 -12.83 14.35 -8.02
C TYR A 81 -11.42 14.82 -8.45
N GLY A 82 -10.90 15.88 -7.83
CA GLY A 82 -9.52 16.34 -7.99
C GLY A 82 -8.50 15.29 -7.57
N ARG A 83 -8.69 14.68 -6.40
CA ARG A 83 -7.86 13.56 -5.91
C ARG A 83 -7.94 12.34 -6.84
N SER A 84 -9.13 12.04 -7.36
CA SER A 84 -9.29 10.98 -8.37
C SER A 84 -8.51 11.26 -9.66
N ALA A 85 -8.59 12.50 -10.17
CA ALA A 85 -7.83 12.94 -11.33
C ALA A 85 -6.31 12.90 -11.08
N PHE A 86 -5.87 13.37 -9.92
CA PHE A 86 -4.48 13.32 -9.47
C PHE A 86 -3.94 11.89 -9.51
N ILE A 87 -4.63 10.93 -8.90
CA ILE A 87 -4.18 9.53 -8.86
C ILE A 87 -4.02 8.95 -10.28
N VAL A 88 -4.94 9.29 -11.20
CA VAL A 88 -4.86 8.84 -12.60
C VAL A 88 -3.64 9.46 -13.29
N ILE A 89 -3.42 10.76 -13.11
CA ILE A 89 -2.29 11.49 -13.70
C ILE A 89 -0.97 10.94 -13.17
N ILE A 90 -0.80 10.93 -11.85
CA ILE A 90 0.44 10.52 -11.20
C ILE A 90 0.72 9.03 -11.44
N SER A 91 -0.28 8.14 -11.46
CA SER A 91 -0.04 6.72 -11.78
C SER A 91 0.58 6.48 -13.17
N ARG A 92 0.37 7.41 -14.13
CA ARG A 92 1.00 7.35 -15.46
C ARG A 92 2.37 8.02 -15.48
N LEU A 93 2.50 9.15 -14.78
CA LEU A 93 3.73 9.95 -14.76
C LEU A 93 4.82 9.32 -13.89
N PHE A 94 4.45 8.80 -12.71
CA PHE A 94 5.34 8.12 -11.78
C PHE A 94 6.01 6.90 -12.42
N ARG A 95 5.31 6.15 -13.27
CA ARG A 95 5.91 5.02 -14.02
C ARG A 95 7.02 5.44 -14.99
N LYS A 96 7.01 6.70 -15.44
CA LYS A 96 7.97 7.23 -16.42
C LYS A 96 9.14 7.92 -15.74
N GLN A 97 8.87 8.68 -14.68
CA GLN A 97 9.87 9.46 -13.93
C GLN A 97 9.56 9.42 -12.43
N PRO A 98 9.76 8.27 -11.75
CA PRO A 98 9.45 8.13 -10.33
C PRO A 98 10.12 9.19 -9.47
N GLU A 99 11.39 9.49 -9.77
CA GLU A 99 12.23 10.42 -8.99
C GLU A 99 11.66 11.84 -9.00
N THR A 100 11.14 12.30 -10.15
CA THR A 100 10.50 13.62 -10.30
C THR A 100 9.21 13.75 -9.49
N TYR A 101 8.51 12.63 -9.26
CA TYR A 101 7.15 12.62 -8.71
C TYR A 101 7.08 12.02 -7.31
N LEU A 102 8.20 11.62 -6.71
CA LEU A 102 8.24 11.05 -5.38
C LEU A 102 7.77 12.06 -4.33
N GLU A 103 8.32 13.28 -4.32
CA GLU A 103 7.89 14.33 -3.39
C GLU A 103 6.41 14.69 -3.55
N VAL A 104 5.91 14.68 -4.79
CA VAL A 104 4.49 14.94 -5.10
C VAL A 104 3.59 13.84 -4.55
N LEU A 105 4.04 12.58 -4.63
CA LEU A 105 3.34 11.45 -4.05
C LEU A 105 3.37 11.51 -2.51
N GLU A 106 4.51 11.81 -1.91
CA GLU A 106 4.66 11.88 -0.45
C GLU A 106 3.86 13.04 0.16
N HIS A 107 3.81 14.20 -0.50
CA HIS A 107 2.88 15.28 -0.15
C HIS A 107 1.42 14.79 -0.13
N ALA A 108 1.02 14.03 -1.15
CA ALA A 108 -0.33 13.50 -1.22
C ALA A 108 -0.59 12.47 -0.11
N MET A 109 0.37 11.59 0.18
CA MET A 109 0.29 10.59 1.25
C MET A 109 0.09 11.24 2.62
N ASN A 110 0.85 12.29 2.95
CA ASN A 110 0.76 12.99 4.22
C ASN A 110 -0.58 13.70 4.46
N ASN A 111 -1.37 13.92 3.40
CA ASN A 111 -2.66 14.59 3.47
C ASN A 111 -3.82 13.67 3.08
N ALA A 112 -3.57 12.37 2.92
CA ALA A 112 -4.54 11.38 2.50
C ALA A 112 -5.32 10.81 3.70
N ASN A 113 -6.61 10.55 3.52
CA ASN A 113 -7.30 9.62 4.40
C ASN A 113 -6.89 8.15 4.09
N PRO A 114 -7.22 7.16 4.95
CA PRO A 114 -6.79 5.77 4.74
C PRO A 114 -7.22 5.15 3.40
N THR A 115 -8.40 5.51 2.88
CA THR A 115 -8.89 5.01 1.59
C THR A 115 -8.09 5.60 0.42
N GLU A 116 -7.81 6.89 0.49
CA GLU A 116 -7.00 7.61 -0.50
C GLU A 116 -5.56 7.12 -0.51
N LEU A 117 -4.98 6.91 0.67
CA LEU A 117 -3.65 6.36 0.85
C LEU A 117 -3.52 4.97 0.23
N SER A 118 -4.48 4.07 0.49
CA SER A 118 -4.55 2.76 -0.15
C SER A 118 -4.60 2.88 -1.68
N SER A 119 -5.41 3.81 -2.21
CA SER A 119 -5.55 4.05 -3.65
C SER A 119 -4.26 4.59 -4.28
N LEU A 120 -3.58 5.53 -3.61
CA LEU A 120 -2.27 6.06 -4.04
C LEU A 120 -1.26 4.94 -4.16
N LEU A 121 -1.03 4.20 -3.08
CA LEU A 121 -0.03 3.15 -3.03
C LEU A 121 -0.33 2.04 -4.07
N GLU A 122 -1.58 1.61 -4.21
CA GLU A 122 -1.93 0.53 -5.12
C GLU A 122 -1.91 0.92 -6.60
N ARG A 123 -2.34 2.14 -6.93
CA ARG A 123 -2.47 2.56 -8.33
C ARG A 123 -1.19 3.19 -8.85
N VAL A 124 -0.42 3.86 -7.99
CA VAL A 124 0.81 4.57 -8.35
C VAL A 124 2.04 3.71 -8.10
N VAL A 125 2.21 3.19 -6.88
CA VAL A 125 3.47 2.58 -6.41
C VAL A 125 3.56 1.10 -6.76
N LEU A 126 2.53 0.31 -6.45
CA LEU A 126 2.53 -1.14 -6.67
C LEU A 126 2.89 -1.55 -8.12
N PRO A 127 2.41 -0.86 -9.18
CA PRO A 127 2.77 -1.21 -10.55
C PRO A 127 4.26 -1.03 -10.86
N VAL A 128 4.93 -0.03 -10.28
CA VAL A 128 6.37 0.17 -10.50
C VAL A 128 7.19 -0.83 -9.69
N MET A 129 6.80 -1.11 -8.45
CA MET A 129 7.46 -2.13 -7.62
C MET A 129 7.42 -3.51 -8.29
N ARG A 130 6.27 -3.89 -8.87
CA ARG A 130 6.14 -5.17 -9.59
C ARG A 130 7.06 -5.29 -10.80
N LYS A 131 7.50 -4.18 -11.37
CA LYS A 131 8.41 -4.16 -12.52
C LYS A 131 9.86 -4.30 -12.08
N ASP A 132 10.25 -3.64 -11.00
CA ASP A 132 11.63 -3.58 -10.52
C ASP A 132 11.67 -3.47 -8.99
N ILE A 133 11.69 -4.62 -8.32
CA ILE A 133 11.61 -4.69 -6.86
C ILE A 133 12.86 -4.08 -6.21
N PRO A 134 14.09 -4.47 -6.60
CA PRO A 134 15.30 -3.93 -5.97
C PRO A 134 15.39 -2.41 -6.06
N LYS A 135 14.87 -1.80 -7.14
CA LYS A 135 14.87 -0.34 -7.29
C LYS A 135 13.89 0.36 -6.33
N TYR A 136 12.68 -0.17 -6.16
CA TYR A 136 11.60 0.57 -5.46
C TYR A 136 11.31 0.07 -4.05
N LEU A 137 11.67 -1.17 -3.70
CA LEU A 137 11.43 -1.71 -2.37
C LEU A 137 12.11 -0.88 -1.26
N PRO A 138 13.38 -0.44 -1.39
CA PRO A 138 14.03 0.36 -0.35
C PRO A 138 13.23 1.62 0.03
N GLN A 139 12.69 2.35 -0.95
CA GLN A 139 11.85 3.53 -0.68
C GLN A 139 10.55 3.19 0.04
N VAL A 140 9.94 2.05 -0.26
CA VAL A 140 8.71 1.64 0.45
C VAL A 140 9.02 1.17 1.86
N LEU A 141 10.19 0.60 2.08
CA LEU A 141 10.63 0.18 3.40
C LEU A 141 10.87 1.36 4.35
N THR A 142 11.32 2.52 3.86
CA THR A 142 11.44 3.73 4.71
C THR A 142 10.08 4.21 5.22
N TRP A 143 8.99 4.00 4.47
CA TRP A 143 7.65 4.35 4.93
C TRP A 143 7.15 3.49 6.11
N ASN A 144 7.77 2.33 6.37
CA ASN A 144 7.48 1.54 7.58
C ASN A 144 8.01 2.21 8.86
N GLU A 145 8.83 3.24 8.74
CA GLU A 145 9.37 4.04 9.86
C GLU A 145 8.78 5.46 9.89
N HIS A 146 7.76 5.73 9.07
CA HIS A 146 7.11 7.03 9.01
C HIS A 146 6.45 7.41 10.34
N GLU A 147 6.38 8.70 10.68
CA GLU A 147 5.77 9.16 11.94
C GLU A 147 4.26 8.84 12.02
N ASP A 148 3.56 8.92 10.89
CA ASP A 148 2.13 8.58 10.77
C ASP A 148 1.89 7.05 10.75
N PRO A 149 1.18 6.48 11.74
CA PRO A 149 0.86 5.05 11.79
C PRO A 149 0.00 4.54 10.62
N GLU A 150 -0.84 5.40 10.02
CA GLU A 150 -1.65 4.99 8.86
C GLU A 150 -0.77 4.82 7.61
N ILE A 151 0.29 5.62 7.46
CA ILE A 151 1.31 5.44 6.42
C ILE A 151 2.06 4.13 6.62
N ARG A 152 2.55 3.85 7.84
CA ARG A 152 3.23 2.58 8.15
C ARG A 152 2.35 1.35 7.88
N LYS A 153 1.08 1.42 8.27
CA LYS A 153 0.11 0.35 8.00
C LYS A 153 -0.18 0.18 6.51
N ALA A 154 -0.30 1.28 5.77
CA ALA A 154 -0.54 1.24 4.33
C ALA A 154 0.66 0.71 3.55
N SER A 155 1.91 1.05 3.95
CA SER A 155 3.13 0.49 3.34
C SER A 155 3.22 -1.02 3.58
N VAL A 156 2.91 -1.52 4.79
CA VAL A 156 2.85 -2.96 5.06
C VAL A 156 1.79 -3.65 4.18
N ASN A 157 0.60 -3.05 4.03
CA ASN A 157 -0.43 -3.59 3.16
C ASN A 157 -0.02 -3.61 1.67
N LEU A 158 0.72 -2.59 1.22
CA LEU A 158 1.32 -2.56 -0.12
C LEU A 158 2.33 -3.71 -0.30
N ILE A 159 3.21 -3.93 0.69
CA ILE A 159 4.19 -5.03 0.69
C ILE A 159 3.47 -6.39 0.64
N ILE A 160 2.42 -6.59 1.44
CA ILE A 160 1.59 -7.81 1.40
C ILE A 160 0.99 -8.04 -0.01
N LYS A 161 0.56 -6.96 -0.69
CA LYS A 161 0.03 -7.04 -2.06
C LYS A 161 1.13 -7.30 -3.10
N LEU A 162 2.36 -6.87 -2.85
CA LEU A 162 3.53 -7.17 -3.67
C LEU A 162 3.87 -8.66 -3.60
N ILE A 163 4.12 -9.21 -2.41
CA ILE A 163 4.59 -10.60 -2.24
C ILE A 163 3.60 -11.64 -2.74
N ARG A 164 2.30 -11.34 -2.77
CA ARG A 164 1.28 -12.21 -3.41
C ARG A 164 1.47 -12.41 -4.91
N ARG A 165 2.16 -11.48 -5.58
CA ARG A 165 2.41 -11.50 -7.03
C ARG A 165 3.88 -11.69 -7.36
N ARG A 166 4.77 -11.33 -6.45
CA ARG A 166 6.22 -11.44 -6.56
C ARG A 166 6.80 -12.03 -5.27
N PRO A 167 6.63 -13.35 -5.04
CA PRO A 167 7.14 -14.02 -3.84
C PRO A 167 8.66 -13.94 -3.71
N ASP A 168 9.37 -13.71 -4.80
CA ASP A 168 10.82 -13.51 -4.85
C ASP A 168 11.31 -12.33 -3.98
N ALA A 169 10.43 -11.41 -3.59
CA ALA A 169 10.77 -10.33 -2.66
C ALA A 169 10.76 -10.74 -1.17
N ILE A 170 10.20 -11.91 -0.83
CA ILE A 170 9.99 -12.33 0.56
C ILE A 170 11.29 -12.34 1.39
N PRO A 171 12.44 -12.86 0.89
CA PRO A 171 13.67 -12.90 1.68
C PRO A 171 14.11 -11.51 2.18
N GLU A 172 14.21 -10.53 1.28
CA GLU A 172 14.60 -9.16 1.62
C GLU A 172 13.60 -8.50 2.60
N ILE A 173 12.31 -8.77 2.42
CA ILE A 173 11.26 -8.27 3.33
C ILE A 173 11.38 -8.88 4.72
N ILE A 174 11.67 -10.18 4.84
CA ILE A 174 11.89 -10.84 6.13
C ILE A 174 13.11 -10.24 6.81
N ASP A 175 14.23 -10.10 6.09
CA ASP A 175 15.46 -9.56 6.64
C ASP A 175 15.24 -8.15 7.20
N HIS A 176 14.55 -7.29 6.45
CA HIS A 176 14.20 -5.95 6.93
C HIS A 176 13.31 -5.99 8.17
N PHE A 177 12.17 -6.69 8.13
CA PHE A 177 11.20 -6.66 9.22
C PHE A 177 11.68 -7.35 10.50
N THR A 178 12.54 -8.35 10.39
CA THR A 178 13.12 -9.03 11.56
C THR A 178 14.25 -8.21 12.17
N ALA A 179 15.02 -7.44 11.39
CA ALA A 179 15.99 -6.48 11.93
C ALA A 179 15.32 -5.40 12.81
N LEU A 180 14.10 -5.00 12.46
CA LEU A 180 13.32 -4.06 13.27
C LEU A 180 12.89 -4.61 14.63
N TRP A 181 12.91 -5.93 14.85
CA TRP A 181 12.57 -6.53 16.14
C TRP A 181 13.61 -6.27 17.24
N LEU A 182 14.75 -5.67 16.89
CA LEU A 182 15.78 -5.26 17.84
C LEU A 182 15.42 -3.99 18.62
N ARG A 183 14.32 -3.32 18.26
CA ARG A 183 13.81 -2.12 18.93
C ARG A 183 12.31 -2.27 19.25
N PRO A 184 11.79 -1.55 20.26
CA PRO A 184 10.37 -1.55 20.56
C PRO A 184 9.51 -1.12 19.36
N LEU A 185 8.58 -1.97 18.92
CA LEU A 185 7.65 -1.67 17.82
C LEU A 185 6.37 -0.98 18.31
N GLY A 186 5.99 -1.20 19.57
CA GLY A 186 4.76 -0.65 20.12
C GLY A 186 3.52 -1.09 19.32
N GLU A 187 2.76 -0.13 18.80
CA GLU A 187 1.54 -0.42 18.03
C GLU A 187 1.82 -1.08 16.67
N ASP A 188 3.03 -0.93 16.13
CA ASP A 188 3.42 -1.51 14.84
C ASP A 188 3.59 -3.03 14.88
N GLN A 189 3.64 -3.62 16.07
CA GLN A 189 3.66 -5.08 16.24
C GLN A 189 2.54 -5.77 15.44
N ALA A 190 1.36 -5.15 15.37
CA ALA A 190 0.22 -5.67 14.61
C ALA A 190 0.49 -5.74 13.09
N ASN A 191 1.25 -4.78 12.55
CA ASN A 191 1.65 -4.74 11.14
C ASN A 191 2.61 -5.90 10.83
N HIS A 192 3.59 -6.17 11.70
CA HIS A 192 4.51 -7.31 11.54
C HIS A 192 3.73 -8.63 11.60
N ILE A 193 2.83 -8.81 12.57
CA ILE A 193 1.97 -10.00 12.66
C ILE A 193 1.16 -10.20 11.38
N ALA A 194 0.58 -9.14 10.81
CA ALA A 194 -0.19 -9.21 9.57
C ALA A 194 0.67 -9.63 8.37
N LEU A 195 1.90 -9.09 8.28
CA LEU A 195 2.86 -9.44 7.23
C LEU A 195 3.27 -10.92 7.31
N PHE A 196 3.71 -11.40 8.46
CA PHE A 196 4.16 -12.80 8.61
C PHE A 196 3.00 -13.81 8.45
N LYS A 197 1.77 -13.41 8.81
CA LYS A 197 0.55 -14.15 8.45
C LYS A 197 0.29 -14.23 6.96
N ALA A 198 0.71 -13.22 6.19
CA ALA A 198 0.61 -13.23 4.73
C ALA A 198 1.74 -14.06 4.12
N ILE A 199 2.97 -13.90 4.61
CA ILE A 199 4.14 -14.70 4.19
C ILE A 199 3.84 -16.18 4.35
N ARG A 200 3.35 -16.63 5.51
CA ARG A 200 2.98 -18.04 5.74
C ARG A 200 2.06 -18.62 4.67
N LYS A 201 1.10 -17.83 4.18
CA LYS A 201 0.13 -18.29 3.18
C LYS A 201 0.73 -18.42 1.79
N ILE A 202 1.83 -17.71 1.52
CA ILE A 202 2.48 -17.62 0.21
C ILE A 202 3.68 -18.56 0.17
N ASP A 203 4.50 -18.51 1.23
CA ASP A 203 5.73 -19.26 1.41
C ASP A 203 5.80 -19.81 2.85
N PRO A 204 5.27 -21.03 3.08
CA PRO A 204 5.33 -21.69 4.37
C PRO A 204 6.76 -21.99 4.83
N GLU A 205 7.69 -22.25 3.91
CA GLU A 205 9.08 -22.60 4.22
C GLU A 205 9.83 -21.38 4.78
N ALA A 206 9.70 -20.23 4.12
CA ALA A 206 10.25 -18.97 4.63
C ALA A 206 9.67 -18.61 6.01
N TYR A 207 8.38 -18.85 6.22
CA TYR A 207 7.76 -18.68 7.55
C TYR A 207 8.33 -19.64 8.59
N SER A 208 8.51 -20.93 8.27
CA SER A 208 9.10 -21.90 9.18
C SER A 208 10.55 -21.56 9.53
N LYS A 209 11.31 -21.04 8.56
CA LYS A 209 12.67 -20.56 8.79
C LYS A 209 12.70 -19.45 9.84
N VAL A 210 11.78 -18.49 9.78
CA VAL A 210 11.65 -17.43 10.79
C VAL A 210 11.40 -18.02 12.19
N TRP A 211 10.58 -19.07 12.29
CA TRP A 211 10.39 -19.76 13.56
C TRP A 211 11.64 -20.52 14.03
N SER A 212 12.41 -21.11 13.12
CA SER A 212 13.68 -21.74 13.47
C SER A 212 14.71 -20.72 13.98
N ASP A 213 14.82 -19.58 13.31
CA ASP A 213 15.77 -18.52 13.65
C ASP A 213 15.42 -17.82 14.98
N PHE A 214 14.12 -17.63 15.27
CA PHE A 214 13.65 -16.82 16.42
C PHE A 214 12.89 -17.60 17.50
N GLY A 215 12.52 -18.87 17.29
CA GLY A 215 11.70 -19.66 18.21
C GLY A 215 12.34 -19.96 19.56
N HIS A 216 13.68 -19.84 19.64
CA HIS A 216 14.42 -19.97 20.90
C HIS A 216 14.52 -18.66 21.69
N GLN A 217 14.13 -17.52 21.10
CA GLN A 217 14.25 -16.22 21.75
C GLN A 217 13.36 -16.12 22.99
N ARG A 218 13.77 -15.24 23.91
CA ARG A 218 13.06 -14.94 25.16
C ARG A 218 12.62 -13.48 25.27
N ASP A 219 12.91 -12.69 24.25
CA ASP A 219 12.41 -11.33 24.17
C ASP A 219 10.86 -11.35 24.09
N PRO A 220 10.14 -10.65 25.00
CA PRO A 220 8.69 -10.66 25.00
C PRO A 220 8.05 -10.21 23.68
N GLU A 221 8.61 -9.23 22.99
CA GLU A 221 8.04 -8.68 21.77
C GLU A 221 8.18 -9.63 20.59
N ILE A 222 9.36 -10.25 20.42
CA ILE A 222 9.57 -11.32 19.43
C ILE A 222 8.60 -12.48 19.68
N VAL A 223 8.49 -12.93 20.92
CA VAL A 223 7.58 -14.03 21.29
C VAL A 223 6.13 -13.66 20.99
N GLU A 224 5.70 -12.45 21.33
CA GLU A 224 4.34 -11.96 21.05
C GLU A 224 4.07 -11.83 19.54
N ILE A 225 5.05 -11.43 18.73
CA ILE A 225 4.92 -11.40 17.26
C ILE A 225 4.74 -12.81 16.73
N LEU A 226 5.67 -13.73 17.04
CA LEU A 226 5.61 -15.12 16.57
C LEU A 226 4.31 -15.80 17.01
N THR A 227 3.96 -15.73 18.29
CA THR A 227 2.70 -16.31 18.78
C THR A 227 1.46 -15.66 18.13
N GLY A 228 1.54 -14.37 17.82
CA GLY A 228 0.52 -13.63 17.08
C GLY A 228 0.30 -14.12 15.65
N THR A 229 1.30 -14.72 15.00
CA THR A 229 1.21 -15.19 13.60
C THR A 229 0.55 -16.55 13.42
N LEU A 230 0.27 -17.28 14.50
CA LEU A 230 -0.22 -18.67 14.46
C LEU A 230 -1.53 -18.86 13.70
N GLN A 231 -1.47 -19.48 12.53
CA GLN A 231 -2.63 -19.79 11.68
C GLN A 231 -2.99 -21.27 11.59
N HIS A 232 -2.03 -22.18 11.73
CA HIS A 232 -2.25 -23.63 11.69
C HIS A 232 -1.47 -24.32 12.82
N TRP A 233 -1.69 -25.62 12.99
CA TRP A 233 -0.90 -26.44 13.91
C TRP A 233 0.25 -27.12 13.15
N GLU A 234 1.46 -26.95 13.66
CA GLU A 234 2.71 -27.59 13.22
C GLU A 234 3.47 -28.09 14.45
N PRO A 235 3.97 -29.35 14.44
CA PRO A 235 4.68 -29.92 15.58
C PRO A 235 5.90 -29.11 16.04
N GLU A 236 6.74 -28.68 15.10
CA GLU A 236 7.97 -27.93 15.38
C GLU A 236 7.69 -26.61 16.13
N ILE A 237 6.59 -25.94 15.76
CA ILE A 237 6.15 -24.71 16.45
C ILE A 237 5.61 -24.99 17.85
N GLU A 238 4.96 -26.15 18.06
CA GLU A 238 4.45 -26.56 19.37
C GLU A 238 5.59 -26.72 20.39
N GLU A 239 6.75 -27.22 19.96
CA GLU A 239 7.94 -27.38 20.82
C GLU A 239 8.45 -26.04 21.35
N PHE A 240 8.62 -25.02 20.49
CA PHE A 240 9.01 -23.67 20.92
C PHE A 240 8.00 -23.07 21.92
N VAL A 241 6.71 -23.20 21.60
CA VAL A 241 5.63 -22.64 22.42
C VAL A 241 5.56 -23.32 23.78
N GLU A 242 5.75 -24.63 23.87
CA GLU A 242 5.76 -25.36 25.13
C GLU A 242 6.82 -24.80 26.08
N ILE A 243 8.01 -24.52 25.57
CA ILE A 243 9.09 -23.94 26.38
C ILE A 243 8.69 -22.55 26.91
N TRP A 244 8.06 -21.70 26.09
CA TRP A 244 7.58 -20.39 26.54
C TRP A 244 6.50 -20.47 27.62
N THR A 245 5.66 -21.52 27.65
CA THR A 245 4.67 -21.72 28.74
C THR A 245 5.30 -21.87 30.13
N LYS A 246 6.56 -22.29 30.17
CA LYS A 246 7.36 -22.51 31.40
C LYS A 246 8.27 -21.33 31.74
N SER A 247 8.22 -20.23 30.98
CA SER A 247 9.07 -19.06 31.18
C SER A 247 8.83 -18.37 32.53
N GLY A 248 9.91 -17.88 33.16
CA GLY A 248 9.83 -17.01 34.33
C GLY A 248 9.41 -15.57 33.99
N ASN A 249 9.53 -15.16 32.72
CA ASN A 249 9.05 -13.86 32.27
C ASN A 249 7.52 -13.90 32.07
N ALA A 250 6.80 -13.04 32.79
CA ALA A 250 5.33 -13.03 32.80
C ALA A 250 4.70 -12.78 31.41
N ARG A 251 5.29 -11.90 30.59
CA ARG A 251 4.80 -11.61 29.22
C ARG A 251 4.99 -12.82 28.32
N VAL A 252 6.20 -13.38 28.29
CA VAL A 252 6.52 -14.59 27.52
C VAL A 252 5.62 -15.75 27.93
N LYS A 253 5.45 -15.97 29.24
CA LYS A 253 4.57 -17.01 29.77
C LYS A 253 3.12 -16.82 29.33
N LYS A 254 2.60 -15.60 29.40
CA LYS A 254 1.24 -15.26 28.95
C LYS A 254 1.06 -15.51 27.46
N ALA A 255 1.99 -15.06 26.63
CA ALA A 255 1.98 -15.27 25.18
C ALA A 255 2.05 -16.78 24.84
N GLY A 256 2.97 -17.51 25.47
CA GLY A 256 3.13 -18.96 25.31
C GLY A 256 1.87 -19.74 25.71
N LEU A 257 1.25 -19.43 26.85
CA LEU A 257 0.01 -20.09 27.27
C LEU A 257 -1.15 -19.82 26.30
N SER A 258 -1.27 -18.60 25.78
CA SER A 258 -2.28 -18.24 24.77
C SER A 258 -2.05 -18.98 23.45
N ALA A 259 -0.79 -19.03 23.00
CA ALA A 259 -0.36 -19.76 21.81
C ALA A 259 -0.63 -21.26 21.93
N MET A 260 -0.30 -21.88 23.07
CA MET A 260 -0.53 -23.31 23.31
C MET A 260 -2.03 -23.65 23.21
N ARG A 261 -2.91 -22.84 23.82
CA ARG A 261 -4.37 -23.00 23.67
C ARG A 261 -4.80 -22.91 22.20
N THR A 262 -4.19 -22.01 21.44
CA THR A 262 -4.47 -21.80 20.01
C THR A 262 -4.03 -23.01 19.18
N LEU A 263 -2.82 -23.53 19.42
CA LEU A 263 -2.28 -24.72 18.76
C LEU A 263 -3.12 -25.95 19.06
N GLN A 264 -3.49 -26.21 20.31
CA GLN A 264 -4.34 -27.34 20.70
C GLN A 264 -5.72 -27.30 20.00
N LYS A 265 -6.35 -26.12 19.90
CA LYS A 265 -7.60 -25.95 19.15
C LYS A 265 -7.41 -26.29 17.68
N LYS A 266 -6.30 -25.86 17.06
CA LYS A 266 -5.98 -26.12 15.65
C LYS A 266 -5.62 -27.60 15.39
N LYS A 267 -4.88 -28.25 16.31
CA LYS A 267 -4.56 -29.69 16.30
C LYS A 267 -5.83 -30.54 16.28
N LYS A 268 -6.78 -30.25 17.17
CA LYS A 268 -8.10 -30.91 17.21
C LYS A 268 -8.89 -30.73 15.91
N LYS A 269 -8.87 -29.54 15.30
CA LYS A 269 -9.55 -29.29 14.01
C LYS A 269 -8.93 -30.11 12.88
N LYS A 270 -7.60 -30.17 12.79
CA LYS A 270 -6.87 -30.97 11.78
C LYS A 270 -7.14 -32.47 11.92
N ALA A 271 -7.29 -32.96 13.15
CA ALA A 271 -7.61 -34.37 13.40
C ALA A 271 -9.06 -34.74 12.99
N LYS A 272 -10.00 -33.79 13.01
CA LYS A 272 -11.40 -34.00 12.60
C LYS A 272 -11.62 -33.87 11.07
N SER A 273 -10.67 -33.30 10.34
CA SER A 273 -10.75 -33.11 8.89
C SER A 273 -10.02 -34.19 8.10
N LYS A 274 -9.48 -35.20 8.78
CA LYS A 274 -8.92 -36.43 8.23
C LYS A 274 -9.90 -37.56 8.50
#